data_AF-A0A537FW74-F1
#
_entry.id   AF-A0A537FW74-F1
#
_cell.length_a   1.000
_cell.length_b   1.000
_cell.length_c   1.000
_cell.angle_alpha   90.00
_cell.angle_beta   90.00
_cell.angle_gamma   90.00
#
_symmetry.space_group_name_H-M   'P 1'
#
loop_
_entity.id
_entity.type
_entity.pdbx_description
1 polymer ?
#
loop_
_entity_poly.entity_id
_entity_poly.type
_entity_poly.pdbx_seq_one_letter_code
_entity_poly.pdbx_strand_id
1 'polypeptide(L)' 'MFANREGQRVPQVTFRIRAANEWKSVTADEMFKGGTVVVFSLPGAFTPTCSSVHVPRYNELAPAFYANGVDKIVCVSVN' A
#
# COMPACT_ATOMS: atom_id res chain seq x y z
N MET A 1 -22.01 0.28 -9.88
CA MET A 1 -21.14 -0.91 -9.98
C MET A 1 -19.75 -0.40 -10.29
N PHE A 2 -18.72 -0.79 -9.53
CA PHE A 2 -17.36 -0.36 -9.83
C PHE A 2 -16.86 -1.08 -11.10
N ALA A 3 -16.03 -0.40 -11.89
CA ALA A 3 -15.38 -1.03 -13.05
C ALA A 3 -14.35 -2.06 -12.56
N ASN A 4 -14.47 -3.31 -13.00
CA ASN A 4 -13.45 -4.34 -12.75
C ASN A 4 -12.17 -3.97 -13.51
N ARG A 5 -11.02 -4.04 -12.84
CA ARG A 5 -9.68 -3.77 -13.40
C ARG A 5 -8.71 -4.95 -13.25
N GLU A 6 -9.20 -6.15 -12.93
CA GLU A 6 -8.40 -7.38 -12.90
C GLU A 6 -7.68 -7.60 -14.23
N GLY A 7 -6.45 -8.10 -14.17
CA GLY A 7 -5.58 -8.31 -15.33
C GLY A 7 -5.01 -7.04 -15.97
N GLN A 8 -5.47 -5.84 -15.58
CA GLN A 8 -4.90 -4.58 -16.05
C GLN A 8 -3.65 -4.21 -15.25
N ARG A 9 -2.72 -3.50 -15.88
CA ARG A 9 -1.55 -2.97 -15.18
C ARG A 9 -1.98 -1.87 -14.21
N VAL A 10 -1.27 -1.79 -13.08
CA VAL A 10 -1.43 -0.68 -12.14
C VAL A 10 -1.16 0.64 -12.86
N PRO A 11 -2.00 1.68 -12.67
CA PRO A 11 -1.79 2.98 -13.30
C PRO A 11 -0.42 3.57 -12.98
N GLN A 12 0.20 4.19 -13.99
CA GLN A 12 1.47 4.88 -13.82
C GLN A 12 1.25 6.22 -13.13
N VAL A 13 1.67 6.31 -11.88
CA VAL A 13 1.57 7.50 -11.04
C VAL A 13 2.82 7.63 -10.18
N THR A 14 3.06 8.83 -9.66
CA THR A 14 4.14 9.11 -8.70
C THR A 14 3.54 9.37 -7.33
N PHE A 15 3.99 8.58 -6.34
CA PHE A 15 3.62 8.73 -4.94
C PHE A 15 4.64 9.60 -4.20
N ARG A 16 4.15 10.37 -3.23
CA ARG A 16 4.98 11.07 -2.26
C ARG A 16 5.04 10.23 -0.99
N ILE A 17 6.23 9.82 -0.58
CA ILE A 17 6.45 9.10 0.67
C ILE A 17 7.39 9.90 1.56
N ARG A 18 7.30 9.68 2.88
CA ARG A 18 8.25 10.23 3.85
C ARG A 18 9.21 9.12 4.26
N ALA A 19 10.50 9.28 3.96
CA ALA A 19 11.56 8.35 4.31
C ALA A 19 12.66 9.11 5.05
N ALA A 20 13.08 8.63 6.22
CA ALA A 20 14.09 9.31 7.05
C ALA A 20 13.79 10.81 7.30
N ASN A 21 12.50 11.14 7.48
CA ASN A 21 12.01 12.51 7.65
C ASN A 21 12.09 13.44 6.42
N GLU A 22 12.47 12.91 5.25
CA GLU A 22 12.53 13.64 3.98
C GLU A 22 11.41 13.19 3.03
N TRP A 23 11.00 14.10 2.15
CA TRP A 23 10.04 13.81 1.09
C TRP A 23 10.75 13.14 -0.09
N LYS A 24 10.32 11.92 -0.42
CA LYS A 24 10.78 11.18 -1.58
C LYS A 24 9.62 10.94 -2.55
N SER A 25 9.90 11.11 -3.83
CA SER A 25 9.00 10.71 -4.91
C SER A 25 9.32 9.26 -5.30
N VAL A 26 8.30 8.41 -5.36
CA VAL A 26 8.43 7.00 -5.75
C VAL A 26 7.40 6.71 -6.83
N THR A 27 7.82 6.10 -7.93
CA THR A 27 6.93 5.75 -9.04
C THR A 27 6.16 4.46 -8.78
N ALA A 28 5.01 4.27 -9.43
CA ALA A 28 4.26 3.02 -9.42
C ALA A 28 5.12 1.82 -9.85
N ASP A 29 6.06 2.04 -10.78
CA ASP A 29 7.00 1.03 -11.22
C ASP A 29 7.96 0.59 -10.10
N GLU A 30 8.59 1.53 -9.40
CA GLU A 30 9.46 1.23 -8.25
C GLU A 30 8.69 0.53 -7.12
N MET A 31 7.40 0.87 -6.97
CA MET A 31 6.55 0.29 -5.94
C MET A 31 6.08 -1.12 -6.28
N PHE A 32 5.59 -1.35 -7.51
CA PHE A 32 4.83 -2.55 -7.90
C PHE A 32 5.51 -3.48 -8.92
N LYS A 33 6.58 -3.08 -9.61
CA LYS A 33 7.26 -3.99 -10.55
C LYS A 33 8.11 -5.01 -9.80
N GLY A 34 8.20 -6.21 -10.39
CA GLY A 34 9.17 -7.23 -10.00
C GLY A 34 8.81 -8.07 -8.77
N GLY A 35 7.59 -7.96 -8.25
CA GLY A 35 7.16 -8.74 -7.10
C GLY A 35 5.64 -8.73 -6.87
N THR A 36 5.20 -9.53 -5.92
CA THR A 36 3.83 -9.57 -5.42
C THR A 36 3.67 -8.50 -4.34
N VAL A 37 2.73 -7.58 -4.54
CA VAL A 37 2.49 -6.47 -3.62
C VAL A 37 1.05 -6.49 -3.12
N VAL A 38 0.86 -6.48 -1.81
CA VAL A 38 -0.44 -6.25 -1.17
C VAL A 38 -0.62 -4.75 -0.95
N VAL A 39 -1.72 -4.18 -1.45
CA VAL A 39 -2.04 -2.76 -1.29
C VAL A 39 -3.39 -2.62 -0.60
N PHE A 40 -3.46 -1.79 0.43
CA PHE A 40 -4.72 -1.39 1.05
C PHE A 40 -4.77 0.14 1.20
N SER A 41 -5.98 0.70 1.20
CA SER A 41 -6.17 2.15 1.28
C SER A 41 -7.02 2.57 2.48
N LEU A 42 -6.76 3.79 2.95
CA LEU A 42 -7.46 4.45 4.02
C LEU A 42 -7.97 5.82 3.52
N PRO A 43 -9.09 6.33 4.07
CA PRO A 43 -9.53 7.69 3.76
C PRO A 43 -8.58 8.77 4.28
N GLY A 44 -7.90 8.51 5.40
CA GLY A 44 -7.04 9.48 6.07
C GLY A 44 -6.31 8.91 7.28
N ALA A 45 -5.09 9.37 7.50
CA ALA A 45 -4.32 9.16 8.72
C ALA A 45 -5.10 9.69 9.94
N PHE A 46 -4.90 9.03 11.10
CA PHE A 46 -5.51 9.40 12.39
C PHE A 46 -7.05 9.30 12.45
N THR A 47 -7.69 8.69 11.45
CA THR A 47 -9.12 8.36 11.55
C THR A 47 -9.31 7.13 12.45
N PRO A 48 -10.40 7.06 13.26
CA PRO A 48 -10.51 6.10 14.37
C PRO A 48 -10.33 4.64 13.94
N THR A 49 -11.13 4.15 12.99
CA THR A 49 -11.10 2.76 12.52
C THR A 49 -9.81 2.39 11.79
N CYS A 50 -9.25 3.34 11.05
CA CYS A 50 -8.04 3.13 10.26
C CYS A 50 -6.81 2.93 11.16
N SER A 51 -6.75 3.68 12.26
CA SER A 51 -5.61 3.69 13.17
C SER A 51 -5.68 2.59 14.23
N SER A 52 -6.87 2.22 14.69
CA SER A 52 -7.05 1.23 15.76
C SER A 52 -7.16 -0.21 15.27
N VAL A 53 -7.66 -0.43 14.06
CA VAL A 53 -7.96 -1.80 13.57
C VAL A 53 -7.34 -2.08 12.20
N HIS A 54 -7.53 -1.21 11.20
CA HIS A 54 -7.17 -1.55 9.83
C HIS A 54 -5.65 -1.71 9.64
N VAL A 55 -4.85 -0.68 9.97
CA VAL A 55 -3.39 -0.75 9.85
C VAL A 55 -2.77 -1.78 10.81
N PRO A 56 -3.14 -1.81 12.11
CA PRO A 56 -2.57 -2.79 13.04
C PRO A 56 -2.77 -4.24 12.59
N ARG A 57 -3.94 -4.55 11.99
CA ARG A 57 -4.21 -5.92 11.54
C ARG A 57 -3.30 -6.36 10.39
N TYR A 58 -2.98 -5.48 9.44
CA TYR A 58 -2.01 -5.80 8.39
C TYR A 58 -0.60 -5.98 8.96
N ASN A 59 -0.24 -5.25 10.03
CA ASN A 59 1.04 -5.42 10.70
C ASN A 59 1.16 -6.79 11.40
N GLU A 60 0.10 -7.22 12.10
CA GLU A 60 0.03 -8.56 12.71
C GLU A 60 0.12 -9.68 11.67
N LEU A 61 -0.51 -9.50 10.51
CA LEU A 61 -0.54 -10.49 9.43
C LEU A 61 0.68 -10.41 8.49
N ALA A 62 1.52 -9.38 8.63
CA ALA A 62 2.67 -9.19 7.75
C ALA A 62 3.58 -10.43 7.65
N PRO A 63 3.93 -11.13 8.76
CA PRO A 63 4.72 -12.36 8.68
C PRO A 63 4.06 -13.45 7.81
N ALA A 64 2.73 -13.58 7.87
CA ALA A 64 2.00 -14.56 7.07
C ALA A 64 1.99 -14.18 5.59
N PHE A 65 1.83 -12.90 5.25
CA PHE A 65 1.94 -12.43 3.87
C PHE A 65 3.33 -12.70 3.29
N TYR A 66 4.39 -12.34 4.02
CA TYR A 66 5.76 -12.60 3.59
C TYR A 66 6.04 -14.10 3.41
N ALA A 67 5.54 -14.95 4.32
CA ALA A 67 5.64 -16.41 4.19
C ALA A 67 4.91 -16.97 2.95
N ASN A 68 3.90 -16.26 2.42
CA ASN A 68 3.17 -16.62 1.21
C ASN A 68 3.73 -15.95 -0.06
N GLY A 69 4.93 -15.37 -0.01
CA GLY A 69 5.60 -14.79 -1.18
C GLY A 69 5.12 -13.39 -1.56
N VAL A 70 4.50 -12.65 -0.65
CA VAL A 70 4.31 -11.21 -0.80
C VAL A 70 5.64 -10.52 -0.53
N ASP A 71 6.08 -9.64 -1.41
CA ASP A 71 7.34 -8.90 -1.25
C ASP A 71 7.16 -7.60 -0.47
N LYS A 72 6.00 -6.96 -0.62
CA LYS A 72 5.70 -5.65 -0.03
C LYS A 72 4.24 -5.55 0.40
N ILE A 73 4.00 -4.85 1.51
CA ILE A 73 2.68 -4.43 1.96
C ILE A 73 2.67 -2.91 1.97
N VAL A 74 1.73 -2.29 1.24
CA VAL A 74 1.64 -0.84 1.05
C VAL A 74 0.30 -0.32 1.53
N CYS A 75 0.36 0.70 2.40
CA CYS A 75 -0.81 1.49 2.81
C CYS A 75 -0.86 2.80 2.00
N VAL A 76 -2.00 3.09 1.36
CA VAL A 76 -2.21 4.32 0.60
C VAL A 76 -3.27 5.19 1.27
N SER A 77 -3.01 6.48 1.39
CA SER A 77 -3.97 7.48 1.90
C SER A 77 -3.78 8.80 1.16
N VAL A 78 -4.77 9.70 1.22
CA VAL A 78 -4.80 10.98 0.48
C VAL A 78 -4.38 12.19 1.34
N ASN A 79 -3.65 11.96 2.43
CA ASN A 79 -3.16 13.02 3.33
C ASN A 79 -2.00 13.83 2.75
#